data_AF-A0A2K3K3I0-F1
#
_entry.id   AF-A0A2K3K3I0-F1
#
_cell.length_a   1.000
_cell.length_b   1.000
_cell.length_c   1.000
_cell.angle_alpha   90.00
_cell.angle_beta   90.00
_cell.angle_gamma   90.00
#
_symmetry.space_group_name_H-M   'P 1'
#
loop_
_entity.id
_entity.type
_entity.pdbx_description
1 polymer ?
#
loop_
_entity_poly.entity_id
_entity_poly.type
_entity_poly.pdbx_seq_one_letter_code
_entity_poly.pdbx_strand_id
1 'polypeptide(L)'
;MDPAAATASLPDAFLHFLESNGIDPSIYTSIDSTPRYIRLKPGFEYCIEEVESEVKCKPEKLEWLLGFYSLPPNIQIASSKAYQEGK
;
A
#
# COMPACT_ATOMS: atom_id res chain seq x y z
N MET A 1 16.45 11.61 -4.01
CA MET A 1 15.94 11.02 -2.75
C MET A 1 17.16 10.66 -1.96
N ASP A 2 17.40 11.32 -0.82
CA ASP A 2 18.59 11.08 -0.01
C ASP A 2 18.53 9.65 0.56
N PRO A 3 19.53 8.79 0.29
CA PRO A 3 19.57 7.43 0.82
C PRO A 3 19.69 7.40 2.36
N ALA A 4 20.07 8.53 2.98
CA ALA A 4 20.16 8.68 4.44
C ALA A 4 18.81 8.81 5.14
N ALA A 5 17.72 9.11 4.43
CA ALA A 5 16.39 9.18 5.03
C ALA A 5 15.77 7.79 5.32
N ALA A 6 16.36 6.72 4.78
CA ALA A 6 15.82 5.35 4.85
C ALA A 6 16.33 4.53 6.05
N THR A 7 17.13 5.11 6.96
CA THR A 7 17.69 4.38 8.12
C THR A 7 17.52 5.13 9.44
N ALA A 8 16.40 5.81 9.63
CA ALA A 8 16.01 6.23 10.97
C ALA A 8 15.71 4.96 11.79
N SER A 9 16.62 4.58 12.69
CA SER A 9 16.35 3.52 13.66
C SER A 9 15.08 3.85 14.43
N LEU A 10 14.21 2.85 14.61
CA LEU A 10 12.98 3.02 15.37
C LEU A 10 13.32 3.54 16.78
N PRO A 11 12.53 4.47 17.36
CA PRO A 11 12.79 4.97 18.71
C PRO A 11 12.76 3.84 19.76
N ASP A 12 13.63 3.90 20.76
CA ASP A 12 13.73 2.86 21.80
C ASP A 12 12.40 2.59 22.52
N ALA A 13 11.65 3.65 22.83
CA ALA A 13 10.32 3.53 23.43
C ALA A 13 9.34 2.74 22.53
N PHE A 14 9.48 2.84 21.21
CA PHE A 14 8.69 2.08 20.26
C PHE A 14 9.16 0.63 20.19
N LEU A 15 10.47 0.37 20.20
CA LEU A 15 11.01 -0.99 20.25
C LEU A 15 10.52 -1.76 21.49
N HIS A 16 10.54 -1.13 22.67
CA HIS A 16 9.99 -1.73 23.89
C HIS A 16 8.48 -2.00 23.81
N PHE A 17 7.73 -1.09 23.18
CA PHE A 17 6.31 -1.32 22.90
C PHE A 17 6.11 -2.55 22.01
N LEU A 18 6.89 -2.69 20.93
CA LEU A 18 6.80 -3.84 20.03
C LEU A 18 7.14 -5.15 20.74
N GLU A 19 8.23 -5.18 21.49
CA GLU A 19 8.65 -6.32 22.29
C GLU A 19 7.57 -6.73 23.31
N SER A 20 7.02 -5.78 24.06
CA SER A 20 5.99 -6.02 25.07
C SER A 20 4.69 -6.58 24.49
N ASN A 21 4.45 -6.37 23.20
CA ASN A 21 3.26 -6.85 22.49
C ASN A 21 3.56 -8.03 21.55
N GLY A 22 4.79 -8.57 21.56
CA GLY A 22 5.19 -9.69 20.69
C GLY A 22 5.14 -9.37 19.19
N ILE A 23 5.36 -8.10 18.83
CA ILE A 23 5.36 -7.62 17.45
C ILE A 23 6.81 -7.55 16.96
N ASP A 24 7.09 -8.17 15.80
CA ASP A 24 8.42 -8.11 15.18
C ASP A 24 8.72 -6.69 14.65
N PRO A 25 9.79 -6.01 15.12
CA PRO A 25 10.19 -4.70 14.61
C PRO A 25 10.47 -4.64 13.10
N SER A 26 10.82 -5.77 12.48
CA SER A 26 11.15 -5.82 11.04
C SER A 26 9.99 -5.38 10.14
N ILE A 27 8.74 -5.48 10.61
CA ILE A 27 7.55 -5.08 9.86
C ILE A 27 7.47 -3.55 9.63
N TYR A 28 8.11 -2.76 10.50
CA TYR A 28 8.12 -1.29 10.38
C TYR A 28 9.34 -0.76 9.64
N THR A 29 10.37 -1.59 9.46
CA THR A 29 11.57 -1.22 8.70
C THR A 29 11.50 -1.66 7.24
N SER A 30 10.57 -2.57 6.90
CA SER A 30 10.41 -3.11 5.55
C SER A 30 9.42 -2.28 4.70
N ILE A 31 9.64 -0.96 4.64
CA ILE A 31 8.72 -0.04 3.94
C ILE A 31 8.63 -0.37 2.45
N ASP A 32 9.72 -0.82 1.84
CA ASP A 32 9.80 -1.16 0.42
C ASP A 32 9.09 -2.47 0.04
N SER A 33 8.61 -3.26 1.02
CA SER A 33 7.87 -4.50 0.77
C SER A 33 6.37 -4.39 1.07
N THR A 34 5.93 -3.30 1.72
CA THR A 34 4.52 -3.17 2.13
C THR A 34 3.66 -2.78 0.92
N PRO A 35 2.69 -3.60 0.50
CA PRO A 35 1.83 -3.28 -0.64
C PRO A 35 0.93 -2.09 -0.32
N ARG A 36 0.53 -1.36 -1.38
CA ARG A 36 -0.52 -0.34 -1.30
C ARG A 36 -1.86 -1.00 -1.57
N TYR A 37 -2.72 -1.04 -0.56
CA TYR A 37 -4.09 -1.51 -0.73
C TYR A 37 -5.00 -0.38 -1.22
N ILE A 38 -5.84 -0.70 -2.19
CA ILE A 38 -6.88 0.20 -2.73
C ILE A 38 -8.23 -0.50 -2.66
N ARG A 39 -9.29 0.29 -2.56
CA ARG A 39 -10.66 -0.19 -2.63
C ARG A 39 -11.38 0.57 -3.73
N LEU A 40 -12.00 -0.14 -4.66
CA LEU A 40 -12.96 0.48 -5.58
C LEU A 40 -14.25 0.78 -4.82
N LYS A 41 -14.79 1.97 -5.02
CA LYS A 41 -16.10 2.34 -4.51
C LYS A 41 -17.14 1.36 -5.05
N PRO A 42 -18.06 0.87 -4.21
CA PRO A 42 -19.08 -0.06 -4.66
C PRO A 42 -19.83 0.46 -5.89
N GLY A 43 -19.96 -0.37 -6.92
CA GLY A 43 -20.58 -0.02 -8.19
C GLY A 43 -19.60 0.50 -9.26
N PHE A 44 -18.31 0.65 -8.95
CA PHE A 44 -17.26 1.07 -9.87
C PHE A 44 -16.27 -0.06 -10.20
N GLU A 45 -16.62 -1.32 -9.92
CA GLU A 45 -15.75 -2.49 -10.15
C GLU A 45 -15.35 -2.64 -11.63
N TYR A 46 -16.18 -2.10 -12.54
CA TYR A 46 -15.91 -2.09 -13.98
C TYR A 46 -14.70 -1.20 -14.36
N CYS A 47 -14.28 -0.25 -13.51
CA CYS A 47 -13.15 0.64 -13.78
C CYS A 47 -11.78 -0.02 -13.55
N ILE A 48 -11.71 -1.26 -13.05
CA ILE A 48 -10.43 -1.88 -12.68
C ILE A 48 -9.47 -2.02 -13.87
N GLU A 49 -9.99 -2.29 -15.07
CA GLU A 49 -9.19 -2.41 -16.30
C GLU A 49 -8.62 -1.05 -16.74
N GLU A 50 -9.40 0.03 -16.58
CA GLU A 50 -8.93 1.40 -16.83
C GLU A 50 -7.80 1.74 -15.84
N VAL A 51 -7.99 1.44 -14.55
CA VAL A 51 -6.96 1.65 -13.52
C VAL A 51 -5.69 0.89 -13.87
N GLU A 52 -5.78 -0.40 -14.23
CA GLU A 52 -4.63 -1.21 -14.65
C GLU A 52 -3.85 -0.55 -15.80
N SER A 53 -4.56 -0.02 -16.81
CA SER A 53 -3.95 0.64 -17.96
C SER A 53 -3.24 1.95 -17.59
N GLU A 54 -3.83 2.75 -16.71
CA GLU A 54 -3.32 4.06 -16.31
C GLU A 54 -2.09 3.95 -15.41
N VAL A 55 -2.08 2.98 -14.49
CA VAL A 55 -0.96 2.76 -13.56
C VAL A 55 0.08 1.78 -14.10
N LYS A 56 -0.18 1.16 -15.27
CA LYS A 56 0.69 0.18 -15.94
C LYS A 56 1.08 -1.00 -15.04
N CYS A 57 0.15 -1.43 -14.21
CA CYS A 57 0.32 -2.52 -13.27
C CYS A 57 -1.05 -3.15 -13.01
N LYS A 58 -1.10 -4.49 -13.03
CA LYS A 58 -2.30 -5.25 -12.71
C LYS A 58 -2.54 -5.26 -11.20
N PRO A 59 -3.63 -4.65 -10.70
CA PRO A 59 -3.97 -4.74 -9.29
C PRO A 59 -4.39 -6.18 -8.94
N GLU A 60 -3.85 -6.73 -7.87
CA GLU A 60 -4.16 -8.09 -7.42
C GLU A 60 -5.37 -8.06 -6.50
N LYS A 61 -6.41 -8.83 -6.80
CA LYS A 61 -7.62 -8.88 -5.98
C LYS A 61 -7.35 -9.56 -4.63
N LEU A 62 -7.92 -9.01 -3.56
CA LEU A 62 -7.91 -9.66 -2.25
C LEU A 62 -9.12 -10.60 -2.12
N GLU A 63 -8.87 -11.90 -2.09
CA GLU A 63 -9.94 -12.92 -1.99
C GLU A 63 -10.73 -12.85 -0.67
N TRP A 64 -10.10 -12.37 0.40
CA TRP A 64 -10.71 -12.24 1.71
C TRP A 64 -11.45 -10.92 1.92
N LEU A 65 -11.37 -9.97 0.97
CA LEU A 65 -11.98 -8.65 1.11
C LEU A 65 -12.52 -8.10 -0.21
N LEU A 66 -13.85 -8.10 -0.34
CA LEU A 66 -14.54 -7.73 -1.57
C LEU A 66 -14.25 -6.28 -1.98
N GLY A 67 -13.92 -6.07 -3.26
CA GLY A 67 -13.65 -4.76 -3.84
C GLY A 67 -12.28 -4.17 -3.49
N PHE A 68 -11.42 -4.93 -2.80
CA PHE A 68 -10.06 -4.53 -2.49
C PHE A 68 -9.03 -5.19 -3.39
N TYR A 69 -7.96 -4.44 -3.64
CA TYR A 69 -6.84 -4.85 -4.46
C TYR A 69 -5.52 -4.42 -3.81
N SER A 70 -4.44 -5.13 -4.09
CA SER A 70 -3.07 -4.74 -3.79
C SER A 70 -2.34 -4.22 -5.02
N LEU A 71 -1.50 -3.21 -4.79
CA LEU A 71 -0.51 -2.70 -5.71
C LEU A 71 0.88 -2.76 -5.07
N PRO A 72 1.95 -2.90 -5.86
CA PRO A 72 3.30 -2.70 -5.36
C PRO A 72 3.49 -1.29 -4.75
N PRO A 73 4.35 -1.13 -3.73
CA PRO A 73 4.50 0.13 -2.98
C PRO A 73 4.88 1.34 -3.86
N ASN A 74 5.62 1.08 -4.93
CA ASN A 74 6.15 2.06 -5.87
C ASN A 74 5.17 2.50 -6.97
N ILE A 75 3.95 1.93 -7.02
CA ILE A 75 2.94 2.35 -7.99
C ILE A 75 2.20 3.60 -7.51
N GLN A 76 2.20 4.63 -8.36
CA GLN A 76 1.53 5.90 -8.10
C GLN A 76 0.07 5.85 -8.57
N ILE A 77 -0.84 5.39 -7.71
CA ILE A 77 -2.29 5.38 -8.02
C ILE A 77 -2.88 6.79 -8.18
N ALA A 78 -2.26 7.83 -7.60
CA ALA A 78 -2.79 9.19 -7.61
C ALA A 78 -2.83 9.85 -9.00
N SER A 79 -2.09 9.30 -9.98
CA SER A 79 -2.17 9.76 -11.38
C SER A 79 -3.35 9.18 -12.15
N SER A 80 -4.05 8.17 -11.60
CA SER A 80 -5.20 7.55 -12.24
C SER A 80 -6.43 8.46 -12.17
N LYS A 81 -7.25 8.42 -13.22
CA LYS A 81 -8.50 9.16 -13.27
C LYS A 81 -9.49 8.66 -12.24
N ALA A 82 -9.54 7.34 -12.04
CA ALA A 82 -10.40 6.73 -11.03
C ALA A 82 -10.12 7.27 -9.62
N TYR A 83 -8.83 7.43 -9.26
CA TYR A 83 -8.44 8.01 -7.99
C TYR A 83 -8.86 9.48 -7.87
N GLN A 84 -8.62 10.27 -8.91
CA GLN A 84 -8.95 11.71 -8.93
C GLN A 84 -10.47 11.97 -8.86
N GLU A 85 -11.27 11.06 -9.42
CA GLU A 85 -12.74 11.14 -9.41
C GLU A 85 -13.37 10.50 -8.16
N GLY A 86 -12.57 9.90 -7.27
CA GLY A 86 -13.05 9.25 -6.05
C GLY A 86 -13.87 7.98 -6.32
N LYS A 87 -13.49 7.23 -7.35
CA LYS A 87 -14.05 5.92 -7.70
C LYS A 87 -13.40 4.79 -6.91
#